data_AF-A0A2P5F699-F1
#
_entry.id   AF-A0A2P5F699-F1
#
_cell.length_a   1.000
_cell.length_b   1.000
_cell.length_c   1.000
_cell.angle_alpha   90.00
_cell.angle_beta   90.00
_cell.angle_gamma   90.00
#
_symmetry.space_group_name_H-M   'P 1'
#
loop_
_entity.id
_entity.type
_entity.pdbx_description
1 polymer ?
#
loop_
_entity_poly.entity_id
_entity_poly.type
_entity_poly.pdbx_seq_one_letter_code
_entity_poly.pdbx_strand_id
1 'polypeptide(L)'
;MDKHIELSYCSFEGFKVLAKNYLRLENHQMFDKIESLIGETKITPADVAENLMPKSSLDDPEKCLCNLIQALEEAKEEAEIAAAAEEAKKRDEDSKEIEAIKEEEAETVAGQ
;
A
#
# COMPACT_ATOMS: atom_id res chain seq x y z
N MET A 1 5.53 -22.65 -10.74
CA MET A 1 4.89 -22.62 -9.42
C MET A 1 5.30 -21.32 -8.77
N ASP A 2 4.59 -20.23 -9.08
CA ASP A 2 4.77 -18.96 -8.38
C ASP A 2 4.04 -19.09 -7.05
N LYS A 3 4.81 -19.38 -6.00
CA LYS A 3 4.30 -19.32 -4.64
C LYS A 3 4.21 -17.82 -4.32
N HIS A 4 3.06 -17.22 -4.60
CA HIS A 4 2.70 -15.93 -4.02
C HIS A 4 2.63 -16.11 -2.50
N ILE A 5 3.78 -15.96 -1.83
CA ILE A 5 3.83 -15.87 -0.38
C ILE A 5 3.32 -14.46 -0.09
N GLU A 6 2.07 -14.37 0.34
CA GLU A 6 1.53 -13.15 0.92
C GLU A 6 2.32 -12.89 2.22
N LEU A 7 3.37 -12.07 2.13
CA LEU A 7 4.10 -11.62 3.30
C LEU A 7 3.15 -10.72 4.09
N SER A 8 2.88 -11.08 5.34
CA SER A 8 2.08 -10.25 6.24
C SER A 8 2.64 -8.82 6.26
N TYR A 9 1.73 -7.84 6.20
CA TYR A 9 2.10 -6.43 6.32
C TYR A 9 2.69 -6.11 7.69
N CYS A 10 3.52 -5.07 7.75
CA CYS A 10 4.12 -4.61 8.98
C CYS A 10 3.05 -4.02 9.89
N SER A 11 3.03 -4.45 11.15
CA SER A 11 2.22 -3.81 12.19
C SER A 11 3.05 -2.76 12.94
N PHE A 12 2.39 -1.86 13.66
CA PHE A 12 3.11 -0.90 14.50
C PHE A 12 3.98 -1.57 15.57
N GLU A 13 3.55 -2.71 16.11
CA GLU A 13 4.37 -3.52 17.01
C GLU A 13 5.61 -4.09 16.31
N GLY A 14 5.47 -4.55 15.07
CA GLY A 14 6.59 -4.97 14.22
C GLY A 14 7.59 -3.83 14.00
N PHE A 15 7.09 -2.64 13.65
CA PHE A 15 7.89 -1.43 13.54
C PHE A 15 8.66 -1.12 14.82
N LYS A 16 8.02 -1.14 16.00
CA LYS A 16 8.68 -0.85 17.29
C LYS A 16 9.85 -1.80 17.56
N VAL A 17 9.69 -3.08 17.21
CA VAL A 17 10.78 -4.06 17.32
C VAL A 17 11.93 -3.68 16.38
N LEU A 18 11.66 -3.31 15.14
CA LEU A 18 12.67 -2.90 14.16
C LEU A 18 13.37 -1.60 14.58
N ALA A 19 12.63 -0.59 15.05
CA ALA A 19 13.19 0.67 15.53
C ALA A 19 14.14 0.47 16.74
N LYS A 20 13.77 -0.40 17.67
CA LYS A 20 14.65 -0.78 18.80
C LYS A 20 15.89 -1.55 18.33
N ASN A 21 15.75 -2.40 17.32
CA ASN A 21 16.84 -3.22 16.82
C ASN A 21 17.87 -2.44 16.00
N TYR A 22 17.43 -1.55 15.12
CA TYR A 22 18.33 -0.80 14.22
C TYR A 22 18.75 0.55 14.79
N LEU A 23 17.82 1.29 15.40
CA LEU A 23 18.04 2.66 15.84
C LEU A 23 18.20 2.81 17.36
N ARG A 24 18.03 1.72 18.12
CA ARG A 24 18.05 1.71 19.60
C ARG A 24 17.02 2.67 20.22
N LEU A 25 15.91 2.88 19.52
CA LEU A 25 14.81 3.73 19.98
C LEU A 25 13.66 2.90 20.54
N GLU A 26 13.19 3.26 21.73
CA GLU A 26 11.98 2.68 22.33
C GLU A 26 10.75 3.58 22.15
N ASN A 27 10.97 4.89 22.03
CA ASN A 27 9.96 5.89 21.72
C ASN A 27 10.59 7.03 20.90
N HIS A 28 9.75 7.75 20.15
CA HIS A 28 10.13 8.97 19.44
C HIS A 28 8.87 9.78 19.14
N GLN A 29 8.99 11.10 19.05
CA GLN A 29 7.86 12.00 18.69
C GLN A 29 7.24 11.69 17.32
N MET A 30 7.97 11.00 16.45
CA MET A 30 7.50 10.61 15.11
C MET A 30 6.75 9.27 15.10
N PHE A 31 6.77 8.50 16.19
CA PHE A 31 6.12 7.18 16.24
C PHE A 31 4.62 7.29 16.08
N ASP A 32 3.98 8.33 16.61
CA ASP A 32 2.53 8.54 16.46
C ASP A 32 2.14 8.72 14.98
N LYS A 33 2.94 9.49 14.22
CA LYS A 33 2.73 9.64 12.76
C LYS A 33 2.92 8.31 12.03
N ILE A 34 3.96 7.56 12.39
CA ILE A 34 4.26 6.25 11.79
C ILE A 34 3.17 5.23 12.11
N GLU A 35 2.61 5.23 13.33
CA GLU A 35 1.51 4.34 13.72
C GLU A 35 0.29 4.55 12.84
N SER A 36 -0.13 5.82 12.65
CA SER A 36 -1.26 6.14 11.76
C SER A 36 -0.99 5.66 10.34
N LEU A 37 0.17 6.02 9.79
CA LEU A 37 0.51 5.69 8.40
C LEU A 37 0.65 4.19 8.16
N ILE A 38 1.28 3.44 9.07
CA ILE A 38 1.38 1.97 8.97
C ILE A 38 -0.01 1.32 9.04
N GLY A 39 -0.93 1.87 9.82
CA GLY A 39 -2.31 1.37 9.88
C GLY A 39 -3.11 1.58 8.60
N GLU A 40 -2.75 2.61 7.81
CA GLU A 40 -3.44 2.99 6.58
C GLU A 40 -2.75 2.43 5.32
N THR A 41 -1.56 1.84 5.43
CA THR A 41 -0.73 1.44 4.29
C THR A 41 -0.37 -0.04 4.31
N LYS A 42 -0.13 -0.59 3.11
CA LYS A 42 0.22 -1.99 2.90
C LYS A 42 1.73 -2.14 2.71
N ILE A 43 2.51 -1.86 3.75
CA ILE A 43 3.97 -1.97 3.72
C ILE A 43 4.47 -3.28 4.33
N THR A 44 5.53 -3.88 3.79
CA THR A 44 6.08 -5.14 4.34
C THR A 44 7.13 -4.87 5.44
N PRO A 45 7.35 -5.81 6.38
CA PRO A 45 8.39 -5.66 7.39
C PRO A 45 9.80 -5.47 6.80
N ALA A 46 10.08 -6.05 5.63
CA ALA A 46 11.35 -5.88 4.93
C ALA A 46 11.55 -4.45 4.43
N ASP A 47 10.50 -3.86 3.86
CA ASP A 47 10.50 -2.48 3.38
C ASP A 47 10.68 -1.48 4.53
N VAL A 48 9.99 -1.74 5.66
CA VAL A 48 10.17 -0.95 6.88
C VAL A 48 11.59 -1.08 7.42
N ALA A 49 12.16 -2.29 7.43
CA ALA A 49 13.53 -2.51 7.87
C ALA A 49 14.54 -1.77 6.97
N GLU A 50 14.36 -1.79 5.65
CA GLU A 50 15.24 -1.09 4.70
C GLU A 50 15.31 0.41 4.98
N ASN A 51 14.17 1.04 5.27
CA ASN A 51 14.09 2.46 5.59
C ASN A 51 14.69 2.81 6.97
N LEU A 52 14.61 1.87 7.92
CA LEU A 52 15.15 2.05 9.27
C LEU A 52 16.64 1.71 9.40
N MET A 53 17.23 1.02 8.44
CA MET A 53 18.65 0.69 8.45
C MET A 53 19.50 1.92 8.08
N PRO A 54 20.40 2.38 8.96
CA PRO A 54 21.32 3.46 8.64
C PRO A 54 22.21 3.07 7.46
N LYS A 55 22.21 3.88 6.40
CA LYS A 55 22.99 3.63 5.17
C LYS A 55 24.44 4.12 5.29
N SER A 56 24.72 4.99 6.26
CA SER A 56 26.04 5.53 6.56
C SER A 56 26.20 5.78 8.06
N SER A 57 27.44 5.87 8.54
CA SER A 57 27.74 6.21 9.94
C SER A 57 27.27 7.62 10.36
N LEU A 58 26.87 8.46 9.39
CA LEU A 58 26.34 9.80 9.59
C LEU A 58 24.80 9.84 9.58
N ASP A 59 24.13 8.72 9.36
CA ASP A 59 22.67 8.67 9.40
C ASP A 59 22.18 8.58 10.86
N ASP A 60 21.58 9.66 11.32
CA ASP A 60 20.93 9.70 12.62
C ASP A 60 19.56 8.97 12.60
N PRO A 61 19.07 8.50 13.76
CA PRO A 61 17.76 7.88 13.88
C PRO A 61 16.61 8.72 13.33
N GLU A 62 16.66 10.04 13.50
CA GLU A 62 15.65 10.96 12.94
C GLU A 62 15.58 10.87 11.41
N LYS A 63 16.74 10.79 10.74
CA LYS A 63 16.78 10.69 9.28
C LYS A 63 16.18 9.38 8.79
N CYS A 64 16.44 8.28 9.49
CA CYS A 64 15.86 6.97 9.17
C CYS A 64 14.33 6.96 9.36
N LEU A 65 13.83 7.59 10.43
CA LEU A 65 12.38 7.73 10.66
C LEU A 65 11.71 8.63 9.62
N CYS A 66 12.36 9.73 9.22
CA CYS A 66 11.86 10.58 8.14
C CYS A 66 11.76 9.83 6.80
N ASN A 67 12.77 9.03 6.46
CA ASN A 67 12.73 8.21 5.23
C ASN A 67 11.54 7.24 5.26
N LEU A 68 11.33 6.56 6.39
CA LEU A 68 10.18 5.66 6.54
C LEU A 68 8.84 6.41 6.39
N ILE A 69 8.70 7.59 7.00
CA ILE A 69 7.48 8.40 6.85
C ILE A 69 7.23 8.73 5.39
N GLN A 70 8.27 9.14 4.66
CA GLN A 70 8.14 9.46 3.24
C GLN A 70 7.67 8.24 2.42
N ALA A 71 8.31 7.08 2.62
CA ALA A 71 7.93 5.85 1.95
C ALA A 71 6.48 5.43 2.26
N LEU A 72 6.01 5.64 3.49
CA LEU A 72 4.63 5.37 3.86
C LEU A 72 3.64 6.34 3.20
N GLU A 73 3.98 7.62 3.11
CA GLU A 73 3.15 8.63 2.42
C GLU A 73 3.05 8.32 0.92
N GLU A 74 4.15 7.93 0.28
CA GLU A 74 4.18 7.51 -1.13
C GLU A 74 3.34 6.23 -1.35
N ALA A 75 3.51 5.21 -0.50
CA ALA A 75 2.73 3.97 -0.59
C ALA A 75 1.22 4.18 -0.40
N LYS A 76 0.84 5.17 0.44
CA LYS A 76 -0.57 5.56 0.62
C LYS A 76 -1.13 6.17 -0.66
N GLU A 77 -0.43 7.14 -1.23
CA GLU A 77 -0.86 7.83 -2.44
C GLU A 77 -0.97 6.86 -3.63
N GLU A 78 0.00 5.97 -3.81
CA GLU A 78 -0.05 4.93 -4.85
C GLU A 78 -1.25 3.99 -4.67
N ALA A 79 -1.58 3.61 -3.44
CA ALA A 79 -2.73 2.76 -3.15
C ALA A 79 -4.07 3.47 -3.48
N GLU A 80 -4.19 4.77 -3.18
CA GLU A 80 -5.37 5.57 -3.53
C GLU A 80 -5.53 5.71 -5.05
N ILE A 81 -4.43 5.98 -5.77
CA ILE A 81 -4.45 6.09 -7.24
C ILE A 81 -4.81 4.74 -7.87
N ALA A 82 -4.23 3.64 -7.39
CA ALA A 82 -4.52 2.32 -7.89
C ALA A 82 -5.99 1.91 -7.66
N ALA A 83 -6.54 2.22 -6.48
CA ALA A 83 -7.95 1.97 -6.17
C ALA A 83 -8.89 2.76 -7.09
N ALA A 84 -8.61 4.05 -7.32
CA ALA A 84 -9.40 4.88 -8.22
C ALA A 84 -9.34 4.39 -9.69
N ALA A 85 -8.16 3.97 -10.14
CA ALA A 85 -7.97 3.42 -11.48
C ALA A 85 -8.72 2.09 -11.67
N GLU A 86 -8.71 1.21 -10.66
CA GLU A 86 -9.44 -0.06 -10.74
C GLU A 86 -10.96 0.16 -10.77
N GLU A 87 -11.47 1.10 -9.97
CA GLU A 87 -12.90 1.43 -9.95
C GLU A 87 -13.38 2.02 -11.28
N ALA A 88 -12.56 2.88 -11.91
CA ALA A 88 -12.86 3.43 -13.23
C ALA A 88 -12.89 2.34 -14.31
N LYS A 89 -11.98 1.36 -14.24
CA LYS A 89 -11.90 0.25 -15.20
C LYS A 89 -13.07 -0.71 -15.09
N LYS A 90 -13.48 -1.06 -13.86
CA LYS A 90 -14.69 -1.87 -13.61
C LYS A 90 -15.96 -1.22 -14.15
N ARG A 91 -16.12 0.10 -14.02
CA ARG A 91 -17.28 0.82 -14.56
C ARG A 91 -17.32 0.80 -16.10
N ASP A 92 -16.17 0.89 -16.76
CA ASP A 92 -16.09 0.83 -18.23
C ASP A 92 -16.39 -0.58 -18.78
N GLU A 93 -15.94 -1.63 -18.08
CA GLU A 93 -16.25 -3.03 -18.43
C GLU A 93 -17.74 -3.37 -18.21
N ASP A 94 -18.33 -2.96 -17.08
CA ASP A 94 -19.76 -3.19 -16.77
C ASP A 94 -20.68 -2.49 -17.79
N SER A 95 -20.33 -1.27 -18.23
CA SER A 95 -21.10 -0.54 -19.24
C SER A 95 -21.07 -1.22 -20.61
N LYS A 96 -19.93 -1.79 -21.02
CA LYS A 96 -19.80 -2.51 -22.30
C LYS A 96 -20.56 -3.82 -22.31
N GLU A 97 -20.56 -4.54 -21.19
CA GLU A 97 -21.31 -5.80 -21.07
C GLU A 97 -22.83 -5.56 -21.12
N ILE A 98 -23.32 -4.49 -20.47
CA ILE A 98 -24.74 -4.09 -20.54
C ILE A 98 -25.16 -3.63 -21.95
N GLU A 99 -24.29 -2.95 -22.69
CA GLU A 99 -24.58 -2.54 -24.08
C GLU A 99 -24.66 -3.75 -25.03
N ALA A 100 -23.75 -4.72 -24.90
CA ALA A 100 -23.76 -5.94 -25.72
C ALA A 100 -25.03 -6.78 -25.51
N ILE A 101 -25.48 -6.93 -24.26
CA ILE A 101 -26.70 -7.68 -23.94
C ILE A 101 -27.96 -7.00 -24.53
N LYS A 102 -28.01 -5.67 -24.55
CA LYS A 102 -29.13 -4.92 -25.14
C LYS A 102 -29.22 -5.04 -26.65
N GLU A 103 -28.09 -5.10 -27.36
CA GLU A 103 -28.09 -5.32 -28.81
C GLU A 103 -28.58 -6.74 -29.17
N GLU A 104 -28.20 -7.77 -28.41
CA GLU A 104 -28.70 -9.14 -28.62
C GLU A 104 -30.21 -9.30 -28.33
N GLU A 105 -30.75 -8.64 -27.29
CA GLU A 105 -32.20 -8.65 -27.04
C GLU A 105 -33.00 -7.88 -28.10
N ALA A 106 -32.46 -6.81 -28.69
CA ALA A 106 -33.15 -6.05 -29.73
C ALA A 106 -33.27 -6.81 -31.05
N GLU A 107 -32.29 -7.65 -31.39
CA GLU A 107 -32.28 -8.44 -32.63
C GLU A 107 -33.23 -9.65 -32.57
N THR A 108 -33.47 -10.21 -31.37
CA THR A 108 -34.35 -11.37 -31.17
C THR A 108 -35.85 -11.04 -31.18
N VAL A 109 -36.25 -9.78 -30.94
CA VAL A 109 -37.66 -9.33 -30.91
C VAL A 109 -38.19 -8.94 -32.30
N ALA A 110 -37.33 -8.61 -33.28
CA ALA A 110 -37.74 -8.18 -34.61
C ALA A 110 -38.09 -9.32 -35.59
N GLY A 111 -37.94 -10.58 -35.17
CA GLY A 111 -38.09 -11.77 -36.02
C GLY A 111 -39.44 -12.50 -35.95
N GLN A 112 -40.47 -11.95 -35.31
CA GLN A 112 -41.82 -12.55 -35.21
C GLN A 112 -42.89 -11.76 -35.96
#